data_AF-A0AAD5DEI9-F1
#
_entry.id   AF-A0AAD5DEI9-F1
#
_cell.length_a   1.000
_cell.length_b   1.000
_cell.length_c   1.000
_cell.angle_alpha   90.00
_cell.angle_beta   90.00
_cell.angle_gamma   90.00
#
_symmetry.space_group_name_H-M   'P 1'
#
loop_
_entity.id
_entity.type
_entity.pdbx_description
1 polymer ?
#
loop_
_entity_poly.entity_id
_entity_poly.type
_entity_poly.pdbx_seq_one_letter_code
_entity_poly.pdbx_strand_id
1 'polypeptide(L)' 'MDGNRRWAEQRGLSGTFGHSAGRMTIMPLLHLCSKLQIKVVSLFLFSTENWRRPSEEVDFLMEAFEDALRIEGEDLCR' A
#
# COMPACT_ATOMS: atom_id res chain seq x y z
N MET A 1 5.69 2.35 -1.42
CA MET A 1 6.64 1.23 -1.22
C MET A 1 7.00 0.67 -2.58
N ASP A 2 8.26 0.30 -2.80
CA ASP A 2 8.71 -0.26 -4.09
C ASP A 2 8.88 -1.78 -4.01
N GLY A 3 8.82 -2.45 -5.16
CA GLY A 3 9.09 -3.89 -5.28
C GLY A 3 7.87 -4.79 -5.37
N ASN A 4 6.65 -4.29 -5.19
CA ASN A 4 5.42 -5.09 -5.27
C ASN A 4 5.31 -5.90 -6.58
N ARG A 5 5.55 -5.26 -7.73
CA ARG A 5 5.54 -5.95 -9.03
C ARG A 5 6.63 -7.01 -9.16
N ARG A 6 7.87 -6.69 -8.76
CA ARG A 6 9.00 -7.64 -8.74
C ARG A 6 8.71 -8.84 -7.83
N TRP A 7 8.10 -8.61 -6.67
CA TRP A 7 7.72 -9.67 -5.73
C TRP A 7 6.70 -10.63 -6.33
N ALA A 8 5.72 -10.11 -7.08
CA ALA A 8 4.71 -10.90 -7.77
C ALA A 8 5.30 -11.67 -8.96
N GLU A 9 6.13 -11.02 -9.78
CA GLU A 9 6.82 -11.62 -10.92
C GLU A 9 7.68 -12.82 -10.50
N GLN A 10 8.45 -12.69 -9.41
CA GLN A 10 9.26 -13.78 -8.86
C GLN A 10 8.44 -15.00 -8.40
N ARG A 11 7.12 -14.83 -8.24
CA ARG A 11 6.17 -15.87 -7.81
C ARG A 11 5.22 -16.31 -8.93
N GLY A 12 5.38 -15.79 -10.15
CA GLY A 12 4.47 -16.05 -11.25
C GLY A 12 3.05 -15.52 -11.03
N LEU A 13 2.89 -14.51 -10.17
CA LEU A 13 1.60 -13.89 -9.84
C LEU A 13 1.40 -12.59 -10.63
N SER A 14 0.15 -12.16 -10.80
CA SER A 14 -0.15 -10.84 -11.36
C SER A 14 0.33 -9.72 -10.44
N GLY A 15 0.63 -8.54 -11.03
CA GLY A 15 1.08 -7.38 -10.26
C GLY A 15 0.14 -6.97 -9.12
N THR A 16 -1.17 -7.18 -9.30
CA THR A 16 -2.20 -6.93 -8.27
C THR A 16 -1.96 -7.72 -6.98
N PHE A 17 -1.52 -8.99 -7.05
CA PHE A 17 -1.13 -9.75 -5.86
C PHE A 17 0.06 -9.14 -5.13
N GLY A 18 1.00 -8.55 -5.87
CA GLY A 18 2.11 -7.81 -5.29
C GLY A 18 1.65 -6.58 -4.52
N HIS A 19 0.65 -5.86 -5.04
CA HIS A 19 0.06 -4.73 -4.35
C HIS A 19 -0.69 -5.15 -3.07
N SER A 20 -1.47 -6.23 -3.13
CA SER A 20 -2.11 -6.81 -1.95
C SER A 20 -1.10 -7.24 -0.88
N ALA A 21 -0.01 -7.90 -1.29
CA ALA A 21 1.07 -8.27 -0.37
C ALA A 21 1.72 -7.03 0.27
N GLY A 22 1.94 -5.96 -0.51
CA GLY A 22 2.42 -4.68 -0.01
C GLY A 22 1.48 -4.11 1.06
N ARG A 23 0.17 -4.10 0.81
CA ARG A 23 -0.84 -3.62 1.79
C ARG A 23 -0.76 -4.41 3.10
N MET A 24 -0.67 -5.74 3.05
CA MET A 24 -0.56 -6.59 4.24
C MET A 24 0.66 -6.28 5.12
N THR A 25 1.72 -5.69 4.55
CA THR A 25 2.92 -5.31 5.32
C THR A 25 2.87 -3.91 5.92
N ILE A 26 2.03 -3.02 5.40
CA ILE A 26 1.94 -1.63 5.88
C ILE A 26 1.33 -1.58 7.29
N MET A 27 0.26 -2.34 7.54
CA MET A 27 -0.43 -2.30 8.83
C MET A 27 0.43 -2.72 10.03
N PRO A 28 1.13 -3.88 10.00
CA PRO A 28 2.06 -4.24 11.06
C PRO A 28 3.16 -3.20 11.28
N LEU A 29 3.64 -2.56 10.21
CA LEU A 29 4.64 -1.49 10.29
C LEU A 29 4.08 -0.26 11.02
N LEU A 30 2.87 0.19 10.65
CA LEU A 30 2.22 1.35 11.29
C LEU A 30 1.91 1.09 12.76
N HIS A 31 1.43 -0.11 13.12
CA HIS A 31 1.25 -0.51 14.51
C HIS A 31 2.58 -0.51 15.29
N LEU A 32 3.66 -0.98 14.67
CA LEU A 32 4.99 -0.93 15.28
C LEU A 32 5.46 0.52 15.48
N CYS A 33 5.29 1.39 14.49
CA CYS A 33 5.60 2.81 14.61
C CYS A 33 4.83 3.47 15.76
N SER A 34 3.54 3.14 15.92
CA SER A 34 2.73 3.59 17.05
C SER A 34 3.27 3.12 18.40
N LYS A 35 3.61 1.82 18.52
CA LYS A 35 4.25 1.26 19.74
C LYS A 35 5.57 1.93 20.09
N LEU A 36 6.35 2.32 19.08
CA LEU A 36 7.62 3.03 19.23
C LEU A 36 7.44 4.55 19.42
N GLN A 37 6.20 5.03 19.53
CA GLN A 37 5.85 6.45 19.69
C GLN A 37 6.36 7.36 18.55
N ILE A 38 6.54 6.81 17.35
CA ILE A 38 6.85 7.59 16.15
C ILE A 38 5.63 8.46 15.82
N LYS A 39 5.83 9.78 15.84
CA LYS A 39 4.74 10.75 15.73
C LYS A 39 4.23 10.97 14.31
N VAL A 40 5.09 10.79 13.31
CA VAL A 40 4.77 11.04 11.91
C VAL A 40 5.37 9.93 11.06
N VAL A 41 4.53 9.31 10.23
CA VAL A 41 4.93 8.36 9.19
C VAL A 41 4.42 8.90 7.87
N SER A 42 5.29 8.99 6.87
CA SER A 42 4.94 9.39 5.51
C SER A 42 5.17 8.23 4.57
N LEU A 43 4.10 7.74 3.93
CA LEU A 43 4.16 6.64 2.98
C LEU A 43 4.07 7.18 1.55
N PHE A 44 5.07 6.88 0.73
CA PHE A 44 5.00 7.19 -0.69
C PHE A 44 4.29 6.04 -1.43
N LEU A 45 2.98 6.20 -1.58
CA LEU A 45 2.08 5.19 -2.16
C LEU A 45 1.85 5.39 -3.67
N PHE A 46 1.85 6.64 -4.14
CA PHE A 46 1.56 6.98 -5.53
C PHE A 46 2.31 8.26 -5.94
N SER A 47 2.84 8.29 -7.17
CA SER A 47 3.55 9.43 -7.76
C SER A 47 2.82 10.01 -8.97
N THR A 48 3.21 11.22 -9.39
CA THR A 48 2.71 11.85 -10.62
C THR A 48 2.98 11.01 -11.88
N GLU A 49 4.06 10.24 -11.89
CA GLU A 49 4.43 9.36 -13.00
C GLU A 49 3.57 8.09 -13.03
N ASN A 50 2.95 7.72 -11.91
CA ASN A 50 2.09 6.53 -11.85
C ASN A 50 0.79 6.70 -12.64
N TRP A 51 0.39 7.93 -12.97
CA TRP A 51 -0.68 8.21 -13.93
C TRP A 51 -0.40 7.70 -15.35
N ARG A 52 0.86 7.40 -15.69
CA ARG A 52 1.23 6.84 -16.99
C ARG A 52 1.03 5.33 -17.08
N ARG A 53 0.62 4.67 -16.00
CA ARG A 53 0.31 3.23 -15.98
C ARG A 53 -1.06 2.97 -16.64
N PRO A 54 -1.36 1.71 -17.00
CA PRO A 54 -2.69 1.34 -17.50
C PRO A 54 -3.79 1.81 -16.55
N SER A 55 -4.91 2.31 -17.08
CA SER A 55 -6.02 2.87 -16.28
C SER A 55 -6.56 1.85 -15.26
N GLU A 56 -6.70 0.59 -15.68
CA GLU A 56 -7.13 -0.51 -14.79
C GLU A 56 -6.21 -0.68 -13.56
N GLU A 57 -4.90 -0.50 -13.72
CA GLU A 57 -3.96 -0.57 -12.60
C GLU A 57 -4.11 0.66 -11.69
N VAL A 58 -4.32 1.84 -12.27
CA VAL A 58 -4.54 3.08 -11.51
C VAL A 58 -5.83 3.00 -10.70
N ASP A 59 -6.92 2.56 -11.32
CA ASP A 59 -8.23 2.42 -10.68
C ASP A 59 -8.16 1.44 -9.49
N PHE A 60 -7.51 0.29 -9.70
CA PHE A 60 -7.26 -0.69 -8.64
C PHE A 60 -6.46 -0.09 -7.46
N LEU A 61 -5.44 0.73 -7.75
CA LEU A 61 -4.64 1.38 -6.71
C LEU A 61 -5.47 2.39 -5.92
N MET A 62 -6.31 3.19 -6.59
CA MET A 62 -7.15 4.19 -5.94
C MET A 62 -8.20 3.55 -5.03
N GLU A 63 -8.87 2.49 -5.51
CA GLU A 63 -9.81 1.70 -4.70
C GLU A 63 -9.12 1.10 -3.46
N ALA A 64 -7.91 0.53 -3.65
CA ALA A 64 -7.13 0.01 -2.54
C ALA A 64 -6.74 1.09 -1.51
N PHE A 65 -6.49 2.33 -1.94
CA PHE A 65 -6.20 3.45 -1.03
C PHE A 65 -7.43 3.90 -0.26
N GLU A 66 -8.59 3.98 -0.90
CA GLU A 66 -9.85 4.31 -0.24
C GLU A 66 -10.18 3.31 0.87
N ASP A 67 -10.05 2.01 0.58
CA ASP A 67 -10.25 0.95 1.55
C ASP A 67 -9.27 1.01 2.72
N ALA A 68 -8.00 1.30 2.44
CA ALA A 68 -7.00 1.46 3.49
C ALA A 68 -7.35 2.66 4.39
N LEU A 69 -7.67 3.82 3.82
CA LEU A 69 -8.02 5.01 4.60
C LEU A 69 -9.25 4.78 5.49
N ARG A 70 -10.27 4.09 4.98
CA ARG A 70 -11.51 3.83 5.71
C ARG A 70 -11.35 2.82 6.83
N ILE A 71 -10.73 1.67 6.55
CA ILE A 71 -10.65 0.56 7.51
C ILE A 71 -9.48 0.74 8.48
N GLU A 72 -8.32 1.10 7.94
CA GLU A 72 -7.06 1.08 8.68
C GLU A 72 -6.81 2.42 9.39
N GLY A 73 -7.30 3.52 8.81
CA GLY A 73 -7.25 4.83 9.45
C GLY A 73 -8.03 4.87 10.78
N GLU A 74 -9.18 4.21 10.84
CA GLU A 74 -9.97 4.10 12.08
C GLU A 74 -9.27 3.27 13.16
N ASP A 75 -8.59 2.19 12.76
CA ASP A 75 -7.86 1.30 13.67
C ASP A 75 -6.65 1.99 14.30
N LEU A 76 -5.89 2.77 13.50
CA LEU A 76 -4.71 3.50 13.97
C LEU A 76 -5.03 4.73 14.83
N CYS A 77 -6.26 5.25 14.77
CA CYS A 77 -6.70 6.38 15.60
C CYS A 77 -7.18 5.95 17.00
N ARG A 78 -7.23 4.66 17.30
CA ARG A 78 -7.59 4.12 18.62
C ARG A 78 -6.37 3.92 19.50
#